data_AF-A0A942PJ51-F1
#
_entry.id   AF-A0A942PJ51-F1
#
_cell.length_a   1.000
_cell.length_b   1.000
_cell.length_c   1.000
_cell.angle_alpha   90.00
_cell.angle_beta   90.00
_cell.angle_gamma   90.00
#
_symmetry.space_group_name_H-M   'P 1'
#
loop_
_entity.id
_entity.type
_entity.pdbx_description
1 polymer ?
#
loop_
_entity_poly.entity_id
_entity_poly.type
_entity_poly.pdbx_seq_one_letter_code
_entity_poly.pdbx_strand_id
1 'polypeptide(L)'
;MPRDIPGNLPINNSSPLSFSSPVAITPHFSLITLPRQAIIEKVKVVSTVVFSKAQNIPREHPKIFLASLTATGLLGGAYIFYLYRKQNQPLFPAKELAKIQAYINSGQDREAKMYVEKKVHAFLLSNRIVAQLGEKSKNSLKAHLSEKIYEVSSMEGALESSQIKMIESILSNFSSLISQIKKRVDIDSRQEKLEYLGIAGGETLREMVALGKETHCKGKIPFKLIFSNGQELIYKPRSMLPERLLCDKREGLLKNFGFGTYKVLDCEDEEGGPDCFYGYCEVLENVPDNNTIDSREELLIYFKKLCVLEKIAERLGLSDLHYLNIITSNKSPHLIDAEVFLIPDFEKAGSGIFSPADGAAFHFDVSHGRNPSWRGLNRLVFTDSYRKEILEKAERDELSQKEDRDELARLFDYEITEEHLKLAEIDVEDLLGRIDISEECEEGVYEERIEEIRQTLEEKRGRFILLRTTSLTTLSPRVDPAQENTMKAFLDAMKDAVEKQQFTFHDDNLDQIREQARVDFFNRDIPVFYYDSQTSCLYYQDVLIGSRSLQESTSA
;
A
#
# COMPACT_ATOMS: atom_id res chain seq x y z
N MET A 1 -55.56 -34.87 25.71
CA MET A 1 -56.53 -35.45 24.76
C MET A 1 -55.85 -35.63 23.42
N PRO A 2 -56.17 -36.71 22.70
CA PRO A 2 -55.15 -37.61 22.15
C PRO A 2 -55.30 -37.79 20.63
N ARG A 3 -54.36 -38.49 20.00
CA ARG A 3 -54.69 -39.69 19.23
C ARG A 3 -53.45 -40.53 18.92
N ASP A 4 -53.45 -41.66 19.61
CA ASP A 4 -52.69 -42.88 19.41
C ASP A 4 -53.24 -43.71 18.24
N ILE A 5 -52.32 -44.38 17.50
CA ILE A 5 -52.36 -45.82 17.07
C ILE A 5 -53.42 -46.22 15.98
N PRO A 6 -53.33 -47.35 15.21
CA PRO A 6 -52.25 -48.33 14.89
C PRO A 6 -52.02 -48.54 13.36
N GLY A 7 -51.05 -49.39 13.01
CA GLY A 7 -50.73 -49.80 11.64
C GLY A 7 -51.56 -50.95 11.05
N ASN A 8 -51.14 -51.40 9.87
CA ASN A 8 -51.10 -52.82 9.48
C ASN A 8 -50.30 -53.05 8.18
N LEU A 9 -49.69 -54.24 8.15
CA LEU A 9 -48.79 -54.92 7.21
C LEU A 9 -49.42 -55.19 5.80
N PRO A 10 -48.87 -56.09 4.95
CA PRO A 10 -47.55 -56.16 4.29
C PRO A 10 -47.70 -56.42 2.76
N ILE A 11 -46.75 -56.03 1.89
CA ILE A 11 -46.64 -56.69 0.57
C ILE A 11 -45.16 -56.85 0.16
N ASN A 12 -44.76 -58.13 0.05
CA ASN A 12 -43.61 -58.67 -0.65
C ASN A 12 -43.45 -58.08 -2.06
N ASN A 13 -42.22 -57.85 -2.52
CA ASN A 13 -41.74 -58.43 -3.77
C ASN A 13 -40.22 -58.29 -3.95
N SER A 14 -39.57 -59.45 -3.93
CA SER A 14 -38.42 -59.87 -4.75
C SER A 14 -37.24 -58.91 -4.93
N SER A 15 -36.14 -59.24 -4.23
CA SER A 15 -34.76 -58.85 -4.52
C SER A 15 -34.31 -59.22 -5.94
N PRO A 16 -33.35 -58.45 -6.50
CA PRO A 16 -32.10 -59.12 -6.86
C PRO A 16 -30.86 -58.34 -6.40
N LEU A 17 -29.96 -59.10 -5.77
CA LEU A 17 -28.50 -58.99 -5.78
C LEU A 17 -27.87 -57.59 -5.73
N SER A 18 -27.41 -57.25 -4.54
CA SER A 18 -26.45 -56.20 -4.24
C SER A 18 -25.06 -56.53 -4.81
N PHE A 19 -24.46 -55.57 -5.51
CA PHE A 19 -23.02 -55.35 -5.52
C PHE A 19 -22.77 -53.90 -5.14
N SER A 20 -22.06 -53.71 -4.04
CA SER A 20 -21.59 -52.43 -3.54
C SER A 20 -20.53 -51.85 -4.47
N SER A 21 -20.82 -50.71 -5.09
CA SER A 21 -19.82 -49.89 -5.78
C SER A 21 -18.84 -49.27 -4.76
N PRO A 22 -17.54 -49.20 -5.08
CA PRO A 22 -16.53 -48.75 -4.12
C PRO A 22 -16.65 -47.25 -3.86
N VAL A 23 -16.54 -46.91 -2.58
CA VAL A 23 -16.34 -45.57 -2.04
C VAL A 23 -15.29 -44.82 -2.85
N ALA A 24 -15.70 -43.72 -3.49
CA ALA A 24 -14.78 -42.75 -4.07
C ALA A 24 -14.06 -42.03 -2.93
N ILE A 25 -12.84 -42.46 -2.62
CA ILE A 25 -11.93 -41.72 -1.74
C ILE A 25 -11.27 -40.65 -2.60
N THR A 26 -11.82 -39.43 -2.57
CA THR A 26 -11.11 -38.23 -3.05
C THR A 26 -10.23 -37.69 -1.93
N PRO A 27 -8.89 -37.70 -2.05
CA PRO A 27 -8.06 -37.01 -1.08
C PRO A 27 -8.08 -35.52 -1.42
N HIS A 28 -8.50 -34.69 -0.46
CA HIS A 28 -8.27 -33.25 -0.51
C HIS A 28 -6.75 -33.00 -0.48
N PHE A 29 -6.20 -32.44 -1.56
CA PHE A 29 -4.79 -32.07 -1.63
C PHE A 29 -4.61 -30.55 -1.72
N SER A 30 -3.98 -29.99 -0.70
CA SER A 30 -3.45 -28.63 -0.69
C SER A 30 -2.18 -28.56 -1.55
N LEU A 31 -2.27 -27.94 -2.74
CA LEU A 31 -1.12 -27.64 -3.60
C LEU A 31 -0.57 -26.25 -3.27
N ILE A 32 0.40 -26.20 -2.37
CA ILE A 32 1.41 -25.14 -2.28
C ILE A 32 2.43 -25.41 -3.39
N THR A 33 3.03 -24.36 -3.96
CA THR A 33 4.13 -24.44 -4.92
C THR A 33 5.23 -25.37 -4.40
N LEU A 34 5.29 -26.58 -4.94
CA LEU A 34 6.28 -27.56 -4.53
C LEU A 34 7.51 -27.48 -5.45
N PRO A 35 8.74 -27.54 -4.88
CA PRO A 35 9.95 -27.68 -5.68
C PRO A 35 9.86 -28.90 -6.62
N ARG A 36 10.56 -28.86 -7.75
CA ARG A 36 10.60 -29.91 -8.78
C ARG A 36 10.72 -31.33 -8.20
N GLN A 37 11.50 -31.51 -7.14
CA GLN A 37 11.67 -32.78 -6.42
C GLN A 37 10.36 -33.32 -5.83
N ALA A 38 9.54 -32.46 -5.22
CA ALA A 38 8.35 -32.89 -4.49
C ALA A 38 7.15 -33.19 -5.41
N ILE A 39 7.09 -32.60 -6.62
CA ILE A 39 6.15 -33.04 -7.66
C ILE A 39 6.52 -34.46 -8.14
N ILE A 40 7.81 -34.72 -8.36
CA ILE A 40 8.31 -36.05 -8.76
C ILE A 40 8.00 -37.08 -7.68
N GLU A 41 8.19 -36.76 -6.40
CA GLU A 41 7.87 -37.67 -5.30
C GLU A 41 6.37 -37.95 -5.18
N LYS A 42 5.51 -36.94 -5.37
CA LYS A 42 4.05 -37.15 -5.35
C LYS A 42 3.57 -38.00 -6.53
N VAL A 43 4.13 -37.81 -7.72
CA VAL A 43 3.85 -38.69 -8.88
C VAL A 43 4.31 -40.12 -8.60
N LYS A 44 5.47 -40.30 -7.94
CA LYS A 44 5.92 -41.62 -7.47
C LYS A 44 4.91 -42.24 -6.49
N VAL A 45 4.44 -41.51 -5.47
CA VAL A 45 3.47 -42.02 -4.48
C VAL A 45 2.15 -42.45 -5.14
N VAL A 46 1.60 -41.62 -6.03
CA VAL A 46 0.36 -41.95 -6.76
C VAL A 46 0.58 -43.18 -7.64
N SER A 47 1.73 -43.27 -8.33
CA SER A 47 2.06 -44.44 -9.13
C SER A 47 2.13 -45.70 -8.25
N THR A 48 2.80 -45.65 -7.09
CA THR A 48 2.91 -46.77 -6.16
C THR A 48 1.56 -47.24 -5.62
N VAL A 49 0.63 -46.32 -5.33
CA VAL A 49 -0.73 -46.65 -4.84
C VAL A 49 -1.61 -47.24 -5.94
N VAL A 50 -1.50 -46.76 -7.17
CA VAL A 50 -2.22 -47.32 -8.32
C VAL A 50 -1.66 -48.71 -8.68
N PHE A 51 -0.34 -48.89 -8.61
CA PHE A 51 0.33 -50.15 -8.90
C PHE A 51 0.14 -51.20 -7.80
N SER A 52 0.03 -50.80 -6.53
CA SER A 52 -0.21 -51.74 -5.42
C SER A 52 -1.61 -52.34 -5.42
N LYS A 53 -2.58 -51.71 -6.09
CA LYS A 53 -3.94 -52.24 -6.29
C LYS A 53 -4.10 -53.10 -7.55
N ALA A 54 -3.09 -53.15 -8.42
CA ALA A 54 -3.13 -53.85 -9.71
C ALA A 54 -2.29 -55.15 -9.72
N GLN A 55 -2.22 -55.87 -8.60
CA GLN A 55 -1.23 -56.93 -8.36
C GLN A 55 -1.24 -58.12 -9.34
N ASN A 56 -2.33 -58.36 -10.08
CA ASN A 56 -2.45 -59.52 -11.00
C ASN A 56 -2.47 -59.16 -12.51
N ILE A 57 -2.67 -57.89 -12.86
CA ILE A 57 -2.76 -57.42 -14.27
C ILE A 57 -1.46 -57.64 -15.09
N PRO A 58 -0.24 -57.48 -14.52
CA PRO A 58 1.00 -57.65 -15.29
C PRO A 58 1.21 -59.08 -15.81
N ARG A 59 0.64 -60.09 -15.13
CA ARG A 59 0.79 -61.50 -15.51
C ARG A 59 -0.28 -61.98 -16.50
N GLU A 60 -1.51 -61.51 -16.36
CA GLU A 60 -2.63 -61.97 -17.21
C GLU A 60 -2.69 -61.24 -18.55
N HIS A 61 -2.32 -59.96 -18.59
CA HIS A 61 -2.38 -59.14 -19.81
C HIS A 61 -1.16 -58.21 -19.97
N PRO A 62 0.05 -58.77 -20.23
CA PRO A 62 1.30 -58.00 -20.26
C PRO A 62 1.32 -56.90 -21.32
N LYS A 63 0.64 -57.09 -22.47
CA LYS A 63 0.52 -56.06 -23.51
C LYS A 63 -0.34 -54.88 -23.08
N ILE A 64 -1.43 -55.14 -22.35
CA ILE A 64 -2.33 -54.08 -21.82
C ILE A 64 -1.61 -53.32 -20.71
N PHE A 65 -0.85 -54.02 -19.86
CA PHE A 65 -0.03 -53.42 -18.81
C PHE A 65 1.11 -52.55 -19.37
N LEU A 66 1.83 -53.00 -20.39
CA LEU A 66 2.87 -52.18 -21.04
C LEU A 66 2.27 -50.96 -21.75
N ALA A 67 1.13 -51.14 -22.42
CA ALA A 67 0.42 -50.06 -23.09
C ALA A 67 -0.11 -49.01 -22.09
N SER A 68 -0.62 -49.43 -20.93
CA SER A 68 -1.06 -48.52 -19.88
C SER A 68 0.11 -47.79 -19.21
N LEU A 69 1.24 -48.46 -18.97
CA LEU A 69 2.46 -47.81 -18.48
C LEU A 69 2.98 -46.75 -19.45
N THR A 70 2.97 -47.07 -20.75
CA THR A 70 3.37 -46.15 -21.81
C THR A 70 2.39 -44.97 -21.93
N ALA A 71 1.08 -45.23 -21.83
CA ALA A 71 0.05 -44.20 -21.86
C ALA A 71 0.11 -43.28 -20.62
N THR A 72 0.30 -43.83 -19.42
CA THR A 72 0.46 -43.04 -18.18
C THR A 72 1.78 -42.25 -18.20
N GLY A 73 2.87 -42.84 -18.71
CA GLY A 73 4.14 -42.15 -18.92
C GLY A 73 4.04 -41.02 -19.96
N LEU A 74 3.32 -41.23 -21.06
CA LEU A 74 3.07 -40.21 -22.08
C LEU A 74 2.13 -39.12 -21.57
N LEU A 75 1.07 -39.45 -20.83
CA LEU A 75 0.17 -38.47 -20.22
C LEU A 75 0.87 -37.67 -19.12
N GLY A 76 1.67 -38.33 -18.27
CA GLY A 76 2.50 -37.68 -17.26
C GLY A 76 3.57 -36.79 -17.89
N GLY A 77 4.26 -37.27 -18.93
CA GLY A 77 5.24 -36.52 -19.70
C GLY A 77 4.61 -35.32 -20.45
N ALA A 78 3.46 -35.52 -21.08
CA ALA A 78 2.70 -34.46 -21.75
C ALA A 78 2.16 -33.43 -20.75
N TYR A 79 1.74 -33.85 -19.55
CA TYR A 79 1.31 -32.96 -18.49
C TYR A 79 2.49 -32.16 -17.91
N ILE A 80 3.64 -32.80 -17.66
CA ILE A 80 4.87 -32.11 -17.23
C ILE A 80 5.35 -31.14 -18.33
N PHE A 81 5.32 -31.56 -19.60
CA PHE A 81 5.69 -30.71 -20.73
C PHE A 81 4.68 -29.56 -20.93
N TYR A 82 3.39 -29.81 -20.71
CA TYR A 82 2.34 -28.78 -20.71
C TYR A 82 2.55 -27.79 -19.56
N LEU A 83 2.84 -28.26 -18.34
CA LEU A 83 3.16 -27.40 -17.20
C LEU A 83 4.43 -26.59 -17.46
N TYR A 84 5.48 -27.21 -17.99
CA TYR A 84 6.73 -26.55 -18.37
C TYR A 84 6.52 -25.50 -19.46
N ARG A 85 5.78 -25.84 -20.52
CA ARG A 85 5.44 -24.93 -21.61
C ARG A 85 4.54 -23.78 -21.14
N LYS A 86 3.60 -24.05 -20.23
CA LYS A 86 2.72 -23.05 -19.63
C LYS A 86 3.48 -22.12 -18.68
N GLN A 87 4.48 -22.63 -17.96
CA GLN A 87 5.32 -21.86 -17.06
C GLN A 87 6.32 -20.95 -17.81
N ASN A 88 6.69 -21.32 -19.04
CA ASN A 88 7.61 -20.56 -19.91
C ASN A 88 6.90 -19.70 -20.98
N GLN A 89 5.57 -19.66 -21.00
CA GLN A 89 4.86 -18.72 -21.87
C GLN A 89 4.78 -17.37 -21.18
N PRO A 90 5.10 -16.27 -21.89
CA PRO A 90 4.96 -14.93 -21.33
C PRO A 90 3.52 -14.74 -20.85
N LEU A 91 3.36 -14.23 -19.63
CA LEU A 91 2.05 -13.90 -19.06
C LEU A 91 1.30 -12.92 -19.99
N PHE A 92 2.07 -12.11 -20.72
CA PHE A 92 1.58 -11.14 -21.68
C PHE A 92 2.34 -11.26 -23.02
N PRO A 93 1.85 -12.08 -23.97
CA PRO A 93 2.52 -12.29 -25.26
C PRO A 93 2.63 -11.02 -26.12
N ALA A 94 3.70 -10.90 -26.92
CA ALA A 94 3.94 -9.80 -27.87
C ALA A 94 2.72 -9.45 -28.76
N LYS A 95 2.02 -10.47 -29.28
CA LYS A 95 0.80 -10.30 -30.08
C LYS A 95 -0.33 -9.52 -29.36
N GLU A 96 -0.38 -9.61 -28.04
CA GLU A 96 -1.37 -8.93 -27.21
C GLU A 96 -1.02 -7.44 -27.09
N LEU A 97 0.25 -7.14 -26.86
CA LEU A 97 0.78 -5.77 -26.82
C LEU A 97 0.62 -5.08 -28.18
N ALA A 98 1.02 -5.75 -29.27
CA ALA A 98 0.86 -5.22 -30.63
C ALA A 98 -0.61 -4.88 -30.95
N LYS A 99 -1.57 -5.65 -30.41
CA LYS A 99 -2.98 -5.36 -30.59
C LYS A 99 -3.44 -4.14 -29.79
N ILE A 100 -2.94 -3.96 -28.57
CA ILE A 100 -3.24 -2.77 -27.76
C ILE A 100 -2.68 -1.51 -28.44
N GLN A 101 -1.44 -1.58 -28.91
CA GLN A 101 -0.80 -0.49 -29.64
C GLN A 101 -1.53 -0.17 -30.95
N ALA A 102 -2.04 -1.18 -31.65
CA ALA A 102 -2.86 -0.94 -32.84
C ALA A 102 -4.13 -0.13 -32.53
N TYR A 103 -4.78 -0.36 -31.38
CA TYR A 103 -5.92 0.46 -30.93
C TYR A 103 -5.49 1.88 -30.53
N ILE A 104 -4.38 2.03 -29.80
CA ILE A 104 -3.87 3.35 -29.39
C ILE A 104 -3.52 4.19 -30.64
N ASN A 105 -2.77 3.60 -31.58
CA ASN A 105 -2.34 4.27 -32.80
C ASN A 105 -3.50 4.64 -33.75
N SER A 106 -4.66 3.99 -33.61
CA SER A 106 -5.88 4.32 -34.36
C SER A 106 -6.81 5.31 -33.63
N GLY A 107 -6.39 5.85 -32.47
CA GLY A 107 -7.20 6.74 -31.63
C GLY A 107 -8.35 6.03 -30.90
N GLN A 108 -8.27 4.70 -30.76
CA GLN A 108 -9.28 3.84 -30.12
C GLN A 108 -8.89 3.52 -28.67
N ASP A 109 -8.65 4.57 -27.87
CA ASP A 109 -8.19 4.43 -26.48
C ASP A 109 -9.15 3.65 -25.59
N ARG A 110 -10.45 3.80 -25.83
CA ARG A 110 -11.49 3.07 -25.10
C ARG A 110 -11.38 1.57 -25.35
N GLU A 111 -11.22 1.17 -26.60
CA GLU A 111 -11.06 -0.22 -27.02
C GLU A 111 -9.76 -0.82 -26.48
N ALA A 112 -8.67 -0.04 -26.49
CA ALA A 112 -7.40 -0.42 -25.88
C ALA A 112 -7.56 -0.73 -24.37
N LYS A 113 -8.18 0.19 -23.61
CA LYS A 113 -8.46 0.02 -22.18
C LYS A 113 -9.34 -1.21 -21.91
N MET A 114 -10.44 -1.36 -22.64
CA MET A 114 -11.31 -2.55 -22.52
C MET A 114 -10.57 -3.85 -22.85
N TYR A 115 -9.63 -3.84 -23.79
CA TYR A 115 -8.82 -5.00 -24.12
C TYR A 115 -7.86 -5.37 -23.00
N VAL A 116 -7.17 -4.38 -22.43
CA VAL A 116 -6.29 -4.56 -21.26
C VAL A 116 -7.08 -5.13 -20.09
N GLU A 117 -8.23 -4.53 -19.74
CA GLU A 117 -9.09 -5.00 -18.65
C GLU A 117 -9.49 -6.47 -18.82
N LYS A 118 -9.83 -6.88 -20.05
CA LYS A 118 -10.17 -8.27 -20.36
C LYS A 118 -9.00 -9.22 -20.10
N LYS A 119 -7.77 -8.80 -20.41
CA LYS A 119 -6.55 -9.60 -20.21
C LYS A 119 -6.19 -9.70 -18.74
N VAL A 120 -6.23 -8.57 -18.02
CA VAL A 120 -6.05 -8.52 -16.57
C VAL A 120 -7.09 -9.38 -15.87
N HIS A 121 -8.36 -9.31 -16.25
CA HIS A 121 -9.40 -10.13 -15.67
C HIS A 121 -9.13 -11.63 -15.86
N ALA A 122 -8.71 -12.05 -17.05
CA ALA A 122 -8.33 -13.45 -17.31
C ALA A 122 -7.12 -13.89 -16.45
N PHE A 123 -6.13 -13.00 -16.29
CA PHE A 123 -5.00 -13.23 -15.40
C PHE A 123 -5.43 -13.41 -13.94
N LEU A 124 -6.27 -12.52 -13.41
CA LEU A 124 -6.77 -12.59 -12.03
C LEU A 124 -7.59 -13.85 -11.77
N LEU A 125 -8.41 -14.30 -12.74
CA LEU A 125 -9.13 -15.57 -12.65
C LEU A 125 -8.21 -16.78 -12.63
N SER A 126 -7.05 -16.68 -13.28
CA SER A 126 -6.03 -17.75 -13.28
C SER A 126 -5.18 -17.76 -12.00
N ASN A 127 -5.11 -16.63 -11.29
CA ASN A 127 -4.42 -16.53 -10.01
C ASN A 127 -5.28 -17.14 -8.90
N ARG A 128 -4.82 -18.26 -8.34
CA ARG A 128 -5.58 -19.04 -7.36
C ARG A 128 -5.90 -18.27 -6.08
N ILE A 129 -5.02 -17.36 -5.65
CA ILE A 129 -5.24 -16.60 -4.42
C ILE A 129 -6.30 -15.53 -4.66
N VAL A 130 -6.19 -14.78 -5.76
CA VAL A 130 -7.19 -13.78 -6.13
C VAL A 130 -8.56 -14.42 -6.38
N ALA A 131 -8.59 -15.64 -6.95
CA ALA A 131 -9.83 -16.38 -7.14
C ALA A 131 -10.59 -16.68 -5.82
N GLN A 132 -9.87 -16.77 -4.69
CA GLN A 132 -10.44 -16.99 -3.36
C GLN A 132 -10.93 -15.69 -2.70
N LEU A 133 -10.50 -14.53 -3.19
CA LEU A 133 -10.95 -13.23 -2.70
C LEU A 133 -12.34 -12.88 -3.26
N GLY A 134 -13.03 -12.01 -2.54
CA GLY A 134 -14.35 -11.53 -2.94
C GLY A 134 -14.33 -10.57 -4.13
N GLU A 135 -15.52 -10.07 -4.45
CA GLU A 135 -15.75 -9.27 -5.66
C GLU A 135 -15.16 -7.87 -5.55
N LYS A 136 -15.08 -7.29 -4.34
CA LYS A 136 -14.44 -5.98 -4.13
C LYS A 136 -12.97 -6.04 -4.49
N SER A 137 -12.28 -7.10 -4.06
CA SER A 137 -10.88 -7.36 -4.41
C SER A 137 -10.72 -7.48 -5.90
N LYS A 138 -11.48 -8.37 -6.54
CA LYS A 138 -11.36 -8.60 -7.99
C LYS A 138 -11.50 -7.30 -8.78
N ASN A 139 -12.44 -6.44 -8.41
CA ASN A 139 -12.62 -5.15 -9.07
C ASN A 139 -11.50 -4.16 -8.78
N SER A 140 -11.08 -4.02 -7.51
CA SER A 140 -9.97 -3.14 -7.12
C SER A 140 -8.65 -3.53 -7.80
N LEU A 141 -8.27 -4.81 -7.72
CA LEU A 141 -7.05 -5.33 -8.32
C LEU A 141 -7.08 -5.24 -9.85
N LYS A 142 -8.25 -5.51 -10.47
CA LYS A 142 -8.42 -5.35 -11.93
C LYS A 142 -8.22 -3.90 -12.35
N ALA A 143 -8.83 -2.95 -11.65
CA ALA A 143 -8.70 -1.53 -11.97
C ALA A 143 -7.22 -1.09 -11.87
N HIS A 144 -6.56 -1.38 -10.75
CA HIS A 144 -5.17 -1.01 -10.50
C HIS A 144 -4.21 -1.59 -11.57
N LEU A 145 -4.28 -2.89 -11.82
CA LEU A 145 -3.39 -3.53 -12.82
C LEU A 145 -3.70 -3.09 -14.25
N SER A 146 -4.97 -2.83 -14.58
CA SER A 146 -5.35 -2.39 -15.93
C SER A 146 -4.83 -1.00 -16.22
N GLU A 147 -4.88 -0.09 -15.24
CA GLU A 147 -4.30 1.26 -15.35
C GLU A 147 -2.79 1.16 -15.61
N LYS A 148 -2.04 0.44 -14.78
CA LYS A 148 -0.59 0.26 -14.92
C LYS A 148 -0.17 -0.39 -16.25
N ILE A 149 -0.88 -1.43 -16.69
CA ILE A 149 -0.55 -2.11 -17.96
C ILE A 149 -0.89 -1.21 -19.15
N TYR A 150 -1.98 -0.45 -19.07
CA TYR A 150 -2.32 0.51 -20.12
C TYR A 150 -1.26 1.62 -20.21
N GLU A 151 -0.82 2.18 -19.08
CA GLU A 151 0.28 3.17 -19.03
C GLU A 151 1.52 2.65 -19.76
N VAL A 152 1.99 1.44 -19.42
CA VAL A 152 3.15 0.82 -20.08
C VAL A 152 2.91 0.61 -21.58
N SER A 153 1.72 0.15 -21.96
CA SER A 153 1.37 -0.10 -23.36
C SER A 153 1.30 1.19 -24.19
N SER A 154 1.02 2.33 -23.55
CA SER A 154 0.96 3.66 -24.15
C SER A 154 2.29 4.42 -24.14
N MET A 155 3.37 3.86 -23.58
CA MET A 155 4.66 4.54 -23.53
C MET A 155 5.22 4.78 -24.94
N GLU A 156 5.33 6.04 -25.33
CA GLU A 156 5.92 6.46 -26.61
C GLU A 156 7.45 6.24 -26.61
N GLY A 157 7.99 5.72 -27.71
CA GLY A 157 9.44 5.53 -27.89
C GLY A 157 10.06 4.33 -27.15
N ALA A 158 9.30 3.65 -26.28
CA ALA A 158 9.75 2.46 -25.59
C ALA A 158 9.89 1.25 -26.55
N LEU A 159 10.86 0.38 -26.28
CA LEU A 159 11.03 -0.87 -27.01
C LEU A 159 9.90 -1.85 -26.66
N GLU A 160 9.31 -2.51 -27.65
CA GLU A 160 8.27 -3.53 -27.44
C GLU A 160 8.73 -4.62 -26.44
N SER A 161 9.98 -5.08 -26.58
CA SER A 161 10.57 -6.06 -25.66
C SER A 161 10.72 -5.56 -24.23
N SER A 162 10.90 -4.24 -24.03
CA SER A 162 10.96 -3.61 -22.72
C SER A 162 9.57 -3.52 -22.10
N GLN A 163 8.57 -3.08 -22.87
CA GLN A 163 7.17 -3.02 -22.45
C GLN A 163 6.63 -4.40 -22.03
N ILE A 164 6.96 -5.46 -22.77
CA ILE A 164 6.59 -6.84 -22.38
C ILE A 164 7.20 -7.19 -21.02
N LYS A 165 8.51 -6.94 -20.83
CA LYS A 165 9.20 -7.22 -19.56
C LYS A 165 8.61 -6.42 -18.40
N MET A 166 8.24 -5.16 -18.61
CA MET A 166 7.57 -4.34 -17.60
C MET A 166 6.23 -4.95 -17.19
N ILE A 167 5.38 -5.29 -18.16
CA ILE A 167 4.07 -5.91 -17.89
C ILE A 167 4.24 -7.23 -17.13
N GLU A 168 5.20 -8.06 -17.51
CA GLU A 168 5.51 -9.30 -16.82
C GLU A 168 5.98 -9.07 -15.38
N SER A 169 6.84 -8.07 -15.17
CA SER A 169 7.35 -7.69 -13.84
C SER A 169 6.21 -7.22 -12.93
N ILE A 170 5.34 -6.34 -13.43
CA ILE A 170 4.13 -5.86 -12.72
C ILE A 170 3.25 -7.05 -12.30
N LEU A 171 2.90 -7.94 -13.23
CA LEU A 171 2.02 -9.08 -12.96
C LEU A 171 2.64 -10.08 -11.97
N SER A 172 3.94 -10.36 -12.12
CA SER A 172 4.69 -11.27 -11.25
C SER A 172 4.81 -10.72 -9.83
N ASN A 173 5.27 -9.48 -9.69
CA ASN A 173 5.43 -8.82 -8.39
C ASN A 173 4.12 -8.70 -7.65
N PHE A 174 3.05 -8.32 -8.35
CA PHE A 174 1.73 -8.23 -7.75
C PHE A 174 1.23 -9.59 -7.26
N SER A 175 1.43 -10.65 -8.03
CA SER A 175 1.08 -12.01 -7.59
C SER A 175 1.88 -12.43 -6.35
N SER A 176 3.16 -12.08 -6.30
CA SER A 176 4.04 -12.33 -5.16
C SER A 176 3.54 -11.57 -3.93
N LEU A 177 3.24 -10.28 -4.06
CA LEU A 177 2.75 -9.42 -2.98
C LEU A 177 1.45 -9.94 -2.38
N ILE A 178 0.45 -10.28 -3.20
CA ILE A 178 -0.82 -10.85 -2.71
C ILE A 178 -0.59 -12.18 -1.98
N SER A 179 0.33 -13.02 -2.47
CA SER A 179 0.70 -14.28 -1.81
C SER A 179 1.37 -14.03 -0.47
N GLN A 180 2.27 -13.05 -0.41
CA GLN A 180 2.98 -12.65 0.81
C GLN A 180 2.02 -12.11 1.86
N ILE A 181 1.10 -11.22 1.48
CA ILE A 181 0.10 -10.68 2.40
C ILE A 181 -0.75 -11.79 3.00
N LYS A 182 -1.23 -12.74 2.18
CA LYS A 182 -2.00 -13.88 2.68
C LYS A 182 -1.19 -14.71 3.68
N LYS A 183 0.08 -15.01 3.36
CA LYS A 183 0.98 -15.76 4.26
C LYS A 183 1.16 -15.02 5.59
N ARG A 184 1.43 -13.71 5.56
CA ARG A 184 1.63 -12.86 6.75
C ARG A 184 0.37 -12.81 7.61
N VAL A 185 -0.79 -12.52 7.01
CA VAL A 185 -2.08 -12.52 7.73
C VAL A 185 -2.38 -13.88 8.37
N ASP A 186 -2.16 -14.98 7.66
CA ASP A 186 -2.38 -16.33 8.19
C ASP A 186 -1.42 -16.65 9.36
N ILE A 187 -0.19 -16.13 9.35
CA ILE A 187 0.79 -16.29 10.44
C ILE A 187 0.40 -15.42 11.63
N ASP A 188 0.18 -14.13 11.40
CA ASP A 188 -0.08 -13.14 12.46
C ASP A 188 -1.42 -13.37 13.16
N SER A 189 -2.42 -13.88 12.43
CA SER A 189 -3.69 -14.32 13.03
C SER A 189 -3.50 -15.56 13.93
N ARG A 190 -2.67 -16.53 13.53
CA ARG A 190 -2.35 -17.72 14.36
C ARG A 190 -1.50 -17.38 15.59
N GLN A 191 -0.73 -16.30 15.52
CA GLN A 191 0.06 -15.76 16.62
C GLN A 191 -0.72 -14.73 17.46
N GLU A 192 -2.02 -14.54 17.21
CA GLU A 192 -2.90 -13.62 17.93
C GLU A 192 -2.46 -12.14 17.89
N LYS A 193 -1.51 -11.78 17.02
CA LYS A 193 -1.04 -10.39 16.90
C LYS A 193 -2.15 -9.43 16.49
N LEU A 194 -3.04 -9.90 15.60
CA LEU A 194 -4.13 -9.08 15.06
C LEU A 194 -5.26 -8.83 16.07
N GLU A 195 -5.27 -9.49 17.23
CA GLU A 195 -6.27 -9.25 18.28
C GLU A 195 -6.19 -7.84 18.85
N TYR A 196 -4.98 -7.25 18.88
CA TYR A 196 -4.83 -5.85 19.25
C TYR A 196 -5.71 -4.95 18.37
N LEU A 197 -5.74 -5.23 17.06
CA LEU A 197 -6.56 -4.55 16.05
C LEU A 197 -8.02 -5.01 16.04
N GLY A 198 -8.41 -5.87 16.97
CA GLY A 198 -9.78 -6.37 17.12
C GLY A 198 -10.09 -7.62 16.31
N ILE A 199 -9.15 -8.14 15.51
CA ILE A 199 -9.34 -9.34 14.71
C ILE A 199 -9.12 -10.58 15.58
N ALA A 200 -10.21 -11.25 15.94
CA ALA A 200 -10.17 -12.45 16.77
C ALA A 200 -9.49 -13.65 16.06
N GLY A 201 -8.95 -14.57 16.86
CA GLY A 201 -8.45 -15.85 16.35
C GLY A 201 -9.49 -16.62 15.54
N GLY A 202 -9.12 -17.04 14.33
CA GLY A 202 -9.99 -17.82 13.41
C GLY A 202 -10.71 -16.98 12.35
N GLU A 203 -10.62 -15.66 12.40
CA GLU A 203 -11.11 -14.79 11.32
C GLU A 203 -10.30 -14.98 10.03
N THR A 204 -11.01 -15.03 8.90
CA THR A 204 -10.40 -15.28 7.59
C THR A 204 -10.44 -14.04 6.72
N LEU A 205 -9.33 -13.77 6.03
CA LEU A 205 -9.25 -12.69 5.04
C LEU A 205 -10.22 -12.96 3.87
N ARG A 206 -11.16 -12.04 3.64
CA ARG A 206 -12.15 -12.12 2.55
C ARG A 206 -11.86 -11.18 1.40
N GLU A 207 -11.45 -9.96 1.70
CA GLU A 207 -11.16 -8.94 0.68
C GLU A 207 -9.82 -8.25 0.91
N MET A 208 -9.20 -7.84 -0.19
CA MET A 208 -8.02 -7.00 -0.28
C MET A 208 -8.28 -5.89 -1.29
N VAL A 209 -8.30 -4.64 -0.83
CA VAL A 209 -8.54 -3.47 -1.68
C VAL A 209 -7.26 -2.64 -1.71
N ALA A 210 -6.70 -2.45 -2.90
CA ALA A 210 -5.55 -1.58 -3.13
C ALA A 210 -5.88 -0.13 -2.76
N LEU A 211 -5.02 0.54 -1.98
CA LEU A 211 -5.25 1.92 -1.52
C LEU A 211 -4.36 2.98 -2.21
N GLY A 212 -3.33 2.56 -2.95
CA GLY A 212 -2.42 3.46 -3.65
C GLY A 212 -2.49 3.32 -5.17
N LYS A 213 -2.10 4.38 -5.87
CA LYS A 213 -1.80 4.36 -7.32
C LYS A 213 -0.31 4.13 -7.59
N GLU A 214 0.52 4.61 -6.68
CA GLU A 214 1.97 4.49 -6.76
C GLU A 214 2.41 3.18 -6.13
N THR A 215 3.43 2.57 -6.73
CA THR A 215 4.05 1.34 -6.27
C THR A 215 5.50 1.62 -5.93
N HIS A 216 6.04 0.88 -4.98
CA HIS A 216 7.43 1.00 -4.54
C HIS A 216 8.05 -0.39 -4.41
N CYS A 217 9.38 -0.48 -4.37
CA CYS A 217 10.11 -1.67 -3.90
C CYS A 217 9.54 -3.00 -4.42
N LYS A 218 9.48 -3.16 -5.75
CA LYS A 218 8.92 -4.31 -6.47
C LYS A 218 7.40 -4.40 -6.37
N GLY A 219 6.69 -3.30 -6.70
CA GLY A 219 5.24 -3.33 -6.82
C GLY A 219 4.46 -3.28 -5.50
N LYS A 220 5.12 -3.03 -4.36
CA LYS A 220 4.50 -2.92 -3.03
C LYS A 220 3.58 -1.70 -2.95
N ILE A 221 2.37 -1.91 -2.42
CA ILE A 221 1.37 -0.88 -2.13
C ILE A 221 0.62 -1.20 -0.83
N PRO A 222 0.02 -0.22 -0.14
CA PRO A 222 -0.90 -0.46 0.96
C PRO A 222 -2.21 -1.12 0.51
N PHE A 223 -2.76 -1.98 1.37
CA PHE A 223 -4.04 -2.65 1.16
C PHE A 223 -4.97 -2.46 2.35
N LYS A 224 -6.25 -2.21 2.08
CA LYS A 224 -7.31 -2.44 3.06
C LYS A 224 -7.71 -3.92 3.04
N LEU A 225 -7.59 -4.57 4.18
CA LEU A 225 -7.96 -5.96 4.39
C LEU A 225 -9.32 -6.02 5.08
N ILE A 226 -10.22 -6.89 4.59
CA ILE A 226 -11.56 -7.10 5.18
C ILE A 226 -11.72 -8.56 5.57
N PHE A 227 -12.06 -8.81 6.83
CA PHE A 227 -12.15 -10.14 7.42
C PHE A 227 -13.58 -10.70 7.41
N SER A 228 -13.74 -11.98 7.79
CA SER A 228 -15.03 -12.68 7.76
C SER A 228 -16.10 -12.08 8.67
N ASN A 229 -15.70 -11.49 9.79
CA ASN A 229 -16.56 -10.74 10.70
C ASN A 229 -16.86 -9.30 10.24
N GLY A 230 -16.32 -8.86 9.10
CA GLY A 230 -16.51 -7.53 8.54
C GLY A 230 -15.58 -6.46 9.10
N GLN A 231 -14.69 -6.78 10.04
CA GLN A 231 -13.66 -5.85 10.49
C GLN A 231 -12.65 -5.56 9.38
N GLU A 232 -12.14 -4.33 9.41
CA GLU A 232 -11.20 -3.81 8.42
C GLU A 232 -9.91 -3.36 9.10
N LEU A 233 -8.78 -3.53 8.42
CA LEU A 233 -7.49 -2.97 8.80
C LEU A 233 -6.70 -2.56 7.55
N ILE A 234 -5.71 -1.69 7.72
CA ILE A 234 -4.76 -1.35 6.67
C ILE A 234 -3.51 -2.18 6.87
N TYR A 235 -3.05 -2.82 5.80
CA TYR A 235 -1.75 -3.44 5.70
C TYR A 235 -0.81 -2.53 4.93
N LYS A 236 0.36 -2.23 5.49
CA LYS A 236 1.44 -1.50 4.81
C LYS A 236 2.67 -2.42 4.67
N PRO A 237 3.19 -2.65 3.44
CA PRO A 237 4.32 -3.54 3.19
C PRO A 237 5.69 -2.88 3.51
N ARG A 238 5.76 -2.15 4.62
CA ARG A 238 6.95 -1.47 5.15
C ARG A 238 6.90 -1.44 6.68
N SER A 239 8.02 -1.10 7.31
CA SER A 239 8.00 -0.85 8.75
C SER A 239 7.03 0.28 9.09
N MET A 240 6.31 0.08 10.19
CA MET A 240 5.41 1.02 10.84
C MET A 240 6.02 1.58 12.13
N LEU A 241 7.31 1.34 12.38
CA LEU A 241 7.96 1.73 13.64
C LEU A 241 7.77 3.21 13.99
N PRO A 242 8.00 4.18 13.09
CA PRO A 242 7.78 5.59 13.42
C PRO A 242 6.31 5.89 13.76
N GLU A 243 5.36 5.35 12.98
CA GLU A 243 3.93 5.49 13.25
C GLU A 243 3.53 4.86 14.58
N ARG A 244 4.14 3.73 14.97
CA ARG A 244 3.88 3.09 16.26
C ARG A 244 4.38 3.98 17.42
N LEU A 245 5.59 4.52 17.30
CA LEU A 245 6.20 5.36 18.32
C LEU A 245 5.46 6.70 18.52
N LEU A 246 4.85 7.23 17.46
CA LEU A 246 4.15 8.51 17.49
C LEU A 246 2.65 8.37 17.73
N CYS A 247 1.98 7.47 17.00
CA CYS A 247 0.52 7.47 16.83
C CYS A 247 -0.19 6.33 17.55
N ASP A 248 0.53 5.32 18.05
CA ASP A 248 -0.12 4.16 18.66
C ASP A 248 -0.98 4.53 19.88
N LYS A 249 -2.19 3.97 19.94
CA LYS A 249 -3.16 4.26 21.00
C LYS A 249 -2.69 3.93 22.42
N ARG A 250 -1.78 2.97 22.60
CA ARG A 250 -1.27 2.57 23.93
C ARG A 250 -0.04 3.34 24.33
N GLU A 251 0.90 3.53 23.41
CA GLU A 251 2.27 3.97 23.72
C GLU A 251 2.80 5.11 22.84
N GLY A 252 2.01 5.59 21.88
CA GLY A 252 2.39 6.67 20.98
C GLY A 252 2.54 8.00 21.72
N LEU A 253 3.55 8.79 21.37
CA LEU A 253 3.81 10.11 21.96
C LEU A 253 2.60 11.05 21.85
N LEU A 254 1.90 11.05 20.70
CA LEU A 254 0.82 11.99 20.41
C LEU A 254 -0.38 11.86 21.36
N LYS A 255 -0.54 10.71 22.04
CA LYS A 255 -1.58 10.52 23.04
C LYS A 255 -1.48 11.53 24.20
N ASN A 256 -0.26 11.97 24.53
CA ASN A 256 0.01 12.88 25.64
C ASN A 256 -0.40 14.32 25.33
N PHE A 257 -0.67 14.64 24.06
CA PHE A 257 -1.01 15.97 23.56
C PHE A 257 -2.47 16.07 23.10
N GLY A 258 -3.31 15.09 23.48
CA GLY A 258 -4.73 15.06 23.11
C GLY A 258 -5.01 14.85 21.62
N PHE A 259 -4.03 14.36 20.85
CA PHE A 259 -4.24 14.02 19.44
C PHE A 259 -5.14 12.80 19.26
N GLY A 260 -5.63 12.65 18.04
CA GLY A 260 -6.19 11.39 17.60
C GLY A 260 -5.09 10.33 17.51
N THR A 261 -5.30 9.19 18.16
CA THR A 261 -4.41 8.03 18.11
C THR A 261 -5.17 6.78 17.68
N TYR A 262 -4.45 5.85 17.07
CA TYR A 262 -5.03 4.64 16.50
C TYR A 262 -4.11 3.46 16.74
N LYS A 263 -4.63 2.25 16.57
CA LYS A 263 -3.85 1.05 16.83
C LYS A 263 -2.87 0.80 15.69
N VAL A 264 -1.59 0.62 16.02
CA VAL A 264 -0.52 0.36 15.05
C VAL A 264 0.27 -0.88 15.48
N LEU A 265 0.54 -1.76 14.52
CA LEU A 265 1.44 -2.90 14.66
C LEU A 265 2.58 -2.77 13.66
N ASP A 266 3.80 -2.83 14.18
CA ASP A 266 5.02 -3.01 13.40
C ASP A 266 5.45 -4.47 13.51
N CYS A 267 5.70 -5.11 12.37
CA CYS A 267 5.93 -6.55 12.26
C CYS A 267 7.15 -6.83 11.39
N GLU A 268 7.75 -8.00 11.61
CA GLU A 268 8.92 -8.47 10.88
C GLU A 268 8.75 -9.94 10.53
N ASP A 269 9.06 -10.31 9.28
CA ASP A 269 9.15 -11.71 8.86
C ASP A 269 10.39 -12.37 9.50
N GLU A 270 10.27 -13.66 9.86
CA GLU A 270 11.37 -14.47 10.42
C GLU A 270 12.59 -14.62 9.50
N GLU A 271 12.43 -14.37 8.19
CA GLU A 271 13.47 -14.62 7.18
C GLU A 271 14.55 -13.52 7.14
N GLY A 272 14.38 -12.40 7.85
CA GLY A 272 15.32 -11.28 7.92
C GLY A 272 15.54 -10.54 6.59
N GLY A 273 16.13 -9.34 6.63
CA GLY A 273 16.50 -8.53 5.45
C GLY A 273 15.54 -7.38 5.13
N PRO A 274 15.88 -6.45 4.22
CA PRO A 274 15.15 -5.17 4.06
C PRO A 274 13.67 -5.30 3.66
N ASP A 275 13.27 -6.42 3.03
CA ASP A 275 11.88 -6.71 2.65
C ASP A 275 11.08 -7.41 3.78
N CYS A 276 11.68 -7.69 4.95
CA CYS A 276 11.06 -8.43 6.05
C CYS A 276 10.05 -7.59 6.84
N PHE A 277 10.18 -6.26 6.85
CA PHE A 277 9.29 -5.40 7.63
C PHE A 277 7.96 -5.16 6.94
N TYR A 278 6.91 -5.11 7.76
CA TYR A 278 5.55 -4.76 7.36
C TYR A 278 4.76 -4.32 8.59
N GLY A 279 3.54 -3.86 8.41
CA GLY A 279 2.69 -3.60 9.55
C GLY A 279 1.22 -3.48 9.23
N TYR A 280 0.45 -3.31 10.29
CA TYR A 280 -0.99 -3.19 10.24
C TYR A 280 -1.43 -1.98 11.05
N CYS A 281 -2.50 -1.32 10.64
CA CYS A 281 -3.13 -0.31 11.47
C CYS A 281 -4.65 -0.29 11.31
N GLU A 282 -5.31 0.33 12.29
CA GLU A 282 -6.75 0.58 12.28
C GLU A 282 -7.16 1.46 11.08
N VAL A 283 -8.37 1.24 10.57
CA VAL A 283 -8.97 2.11 9.55
C VAL A 283 -9.59 3.32 10.26
N LEU A 284 -9.10 4.52 9.95
CA LEU A 284 -9.66 5.77 10.48
C LEU A 284 -10.90 6.19 9.71
N GLU A 285 -11.97 6.54 10.44
CA GLU A 285 -13.20 7.07 9.85
C GLU A 285 -13.11 8.58 9.70
N ASN A 286 -13.10 9.06 8.45
CA ASN A 286 -13.06 10.47 8.10
C ASN A 286 -14.43 10.92 7.54
N VAL A 287 -15.40 11.08 8.44
CA VAL A 287 -16.81 11.38 8.12
C VAL A 287 -17.22 12.80 8.54
N PRO A 288 -18.05 13.51 7.74
CA PRO A 288 -18.50 14.87 8.04
C PRO A 288 -19.06 15.07 9.45
N ASP A 289 -19.96 14.18 9.89
CA ASP A 289 -20.69 14.33 11.14
C ASP A 289 -19.75 14.39 12.36
N ASN A 290 -18.68 13.57 12.36
CA ASN A 290 -17.71 13.53 13.45
C ASN A 290 -16.67 14.65 13.37
N ASN A 291 -16.60 15.37 12.25
CA ASN A 291 -15.59 16.39 11.98
C ASN A 291 -16.20 17.80 11.85
N THR A 292 -17.45 17.98 12.27
CA THR A 292 -18.14 19.27 12.21
C THR A 292 -17.74 20.16 13.38
N ILE A 293 -17.10 21.28 13.07
CA ILE A 293 -16.70 22.36 13.98
C ILE A 293 -17.86 23.33 14.15
N ASP A 294 -18.21 23.61 15.39
CA ASP A 294 -19.34 24.49 15.75
C ASP A 294 -18.96 25.83 16.37
N SER A 295 -17.68 26.00 16.70
CA SER A 295 -17.21 27.14 17.48
C SER A 295 -15.73 27.44 17.24
N ARG A 296 -15.33 28.64 17.64
CA ARG A 296 -13.94 29.10 17.62
C ARG A 296 -13.05 28.23 18.51
N GLU A 297 -13.55 27.83 19.68
CA GLU A 297 -12.79 27.03 20.64
C GLU A 297 -12.41 25.66 20.06
N GLU A 298 -13.34 24.99 19.35
CA GLU A 298 -13.07 23.72 18.68
C GLU A 298 -12.04 23.87 17.57
N LEU A 299 -12.15 24.93 16.75
CA LEU A 299 -11.19 25.21 15.69
C LEU A 299 -9.79 25.53 16.26
N LEU A 300 -9.74 26.34 17.32
CA LEU A 300 -8.50 26.68 18.02
C LEU A 300 -7.81 25.44 18.59
N ILE A 301 -8.56 24.52 19.21
CA ILE A 301 -8.01 23.25 19.72
C ILE A 301 -7.41 22.42 18.59
N TYR A 302 -8.07 22.38 17.43
CA TYR A 302 -7.57 21.65 16.25
C TYR A 302 -6.23 22.22 15.78
N PHE A 303 -6.15 23.55 15.56
CA PHE A 303 -4.94 24.21 15.10
C PHE A 303 -3.81 24.19 16.13
N LYS A 304 -4.14 24.27 17.43
CA LYS A 304 -3.17 24.11 18.52
C LYS A 304 -2.45 22.76 18.42
N LYS A 305 -3.18 21.68 18.13
CA LYS A 305 -2.58 20.36 17.89
C LYS A 305 -1.66 20.38 16.67
N LEU A 306 -2.04 21.01 15.56
CA LEU A 306 -1.13 21.13 14.41
C LEU A 306 0.17 21.89 14.76
N CYS A 307 0.08 22.97 15.56
CA CYS A 307 1.27 23.69 16.05
C CYS A 307 2.14 22.83 16.98
N VAL A 308 1.54 22.02 17.87
CA VAL A 308 2.27 21.05 18.68
C VAL A 308 2.97 20.01 17.80
N LEU A 309 2.29 19.54 16.75
CA LEU A 309 2.88 18.58 15.80
C LEU A 309 4.08 19.18 15.06
N GLU A 310 4.04 20.46 14.70
CA GLU A 310 5.18 21.17 14.13
C GLU A 310 6.39 21.14 15.05
N LYS A 311 6.19 21.41 16.35
CA LYS A 311 7.26 21.37 17.33
C LYS A 311 7.83 19.96 17.55
N ILE A 312 6.98 18.94 17.48
CA ILE A 312 7.43 17.53 17.48
C ILE A 312 8.21 17.22 16.19
N ALA A 313 7.74 17.72 15.04
CA ALA A 313 8.37 17.52 13.75
C ALA A 313 9.75 18.17 13.69
N GLU A 314 9.93 19.38 14.23
CA GLU A 314 11.22 20.06 14.41
C GLU A 314 12.22 19.16 15.17
N ARG A 315 11.78 18.55 16.29
CA ARG A 315 12.66 17.74 17.16
C ARG A 315 13.04 16.38 16.58
N LEU A 316 12.19 15.79 15.75
CA LEU A 316 12.41 14.48 15.14
C LEU A 316 12.75 14.55 13.64
N GLY A 317 12.86 15.75 13.08
CA GLY A 317 13.02 15.95 11.64
C GLY A 317 11.93 15.26 10.82
N LEU A 318 10.67 15.33 11.25
CA LEU A 318 9.54 14.73 10.53
C LEU A 318 9.10 15.64 9.38
N SER A 319 9.13 15.15 8.15
CA SER A 319 8.73 15.92 6.97
C SER A 319 7.67 15.19 6.16
N ASP A 320 7.30 15.73 5.00
CA ASP A 320 6.25 15.21 4.13
C ASP A 320 4.86 15.15 4.81
N LEU A 321 4.60 16.06 5.76
CA LEU A 321 3.35 16.14 6.52
C LEU A 321 2.29 16.99 5.79
N HIS A 322 1.95 16.59 4.57
CA HIS A 322 0.94 17.24 3.73
C HIS A 322 -0.49 16.75 4.04
N TYR A 323 -1.50 17.38 3.44
CA TYR A 323 -2.93 17.14 3.74
C TYR A 323 -3.44 15.71 3.52
N LEU A 324 -2.70 14.86 2.81
CA LEU A 324 -3.03 13.44 2.64
C LEU A 324 -2.50 12.58 3.80
N ASN A 325 -1.49 13.07 4.53
CA ASN A 325 -0.84 12.37 5.62
C ASN A 325 -1.41 12.79 7.00
N ILE A 326 -2.39 13.70 7.01
CA ILE A 326 -3.18 14.06 8.21
C ILE A 326 -4.65 13.77 7.94
N ILE A 327 -5.23 12.87 8.74
CA ILE A 327 -6.66 12.54 8.68
C ILE A 327 -7.36 13.14 9.89
N THR A 328 -8.42 13.91 9.66
CA THR A 328 -9.32 14.27 10.76
C THR A 328 -10.31 13.15 11.04
N SER A 329 -10.39 12.76 12.31
CA SER A 329 -11.45 11.89 12.83
C SER A 329 -11.83 12.37 14.22
N ASN A 330 -13.13 12.47 14.49
CA ASN A 330 -13.67 12.98 15.76
C ASN A 330 -13.10 14.37 16.13
N LYS A 331 -13.11 15.30 15.16
CA LYS A 331 -12.57 16.68 15.28
C LYS A 331 -11.10 16.75 15.71
N SER A 332 -10.33 15.68 15.54
CA SER A 332 -8.93 15.60 15.95
C SER A 332 -8.03 15.18 14.80
N PRO A 333 -6.86 15.83 14.61
CA PRO A 333 -5.90 15.39 13.62
C PRO A 333 -5.27 14.06 14.04
N HIS A 334 -5.13 13.15 13.08
CA HIS A 334 -4.39 11.90 13.18
C HIS A 334 -3.26 11.92 12.16
N LEU A 335 -2.03 11.77 12.62
CA LEU A 335 -0.87 11.60 11.76
C LEU A 335 -0.84 10.19 11.19
N ILE A 336 -0.73 10.05 9.88
CA ILE A 336 -0.47 8.77 9.19
C ILE A 336 0.76 8.92 8.30
N ASP A 337 1.35 7.79 7.88
CA ASP A 337 2.50 7.80 6.94
C ASP A 337 3.71 8.60 7.44
N ALA A 338 4.02 8.53 8.75
CA ALA A 338 5.15 9.19 9.39
C ALA A 338 6.53 8.57 9.06
N GLU A 339 6.78 8.21 7.80
CA GLU A 339 7.97 7.45 7.37
C GLU A 339 9.18 8.33 7.01
N VAL A 340 8.99 9.64 6.87
CA VAL A 340 10.05 10.62 6.62
C VAL A 340 10.46 11.26 7.95
N PHE A 341 11.61 10.85 8.48
CA PHE A 341 12.10 11.26 9.80
C PHE A 341 13.61 11.50 9.81
N LEU A 342 14.07 12.24 10.82
CA LEU A 342 15.47 12.62 11.05
C LEU A 342 16.15 13.19 9.79
N ILE A 343 15.41 13.93 8.98
CA ILE A 343 15.95 14.45 7.72
C ILE A 343 17.04 15.50 7.96
N PRO A 344 18.05 15.56 7.08
CA PRO A 344 19.06 16.61 7.14
C PRO A 344 18.45 17.97 6.80
N ASP A 345 19.02 19.04 7.36
CA ASP A 345 18.66 20.43 7.09
C ASP A 345 17.15 20.72 7.23
N PHE A 346 16.52 20.16 8.27
CA PHE A 346 15.07 20.30 8.51
C PHE A 346 14.58 21.76 8.42
N GLU A 347 15.35 22.72 8.94
CA GLU A 347 15.05 24.16 8.88
C GLU A 347 14.76 24.69 7.46
N LYS A 348 15.32 24.05 6.42
CA LYS A 348 15.07 24.41 5.02
C LYS A 348 13.93 23.59 4.40
N ALA A 349 13.79 22.34 4.82
CA ALA A 349 12.79 21.42 4.26
C ALA A 349 11.40 21.67 4.86
N GLY A 350 11.34 21.94 6.16
CA GLY A 350 10.13 22.06 6.96
C GLY A 350 9.40 20.74 7.14
N SER A 351 8.38 20.76 8.00
CA SER A 351 7.48 19.62 8.19
C SER A 351 6.55 19.40 7.00
N GLY A 352 6.14 20.49 6.34
CA GLY A 352 5.06 20.52 5.35
C GLY A 352 3.68 20.89 5.91
N ILE A 353 3.46 20.88 7.24
CA ILE A 353 2.13 21.12 7.86
C ILE A 353 1.55 22.47 7.45
N PHE A 354 2.39 23.51 7.51
CA PHE A 354 2.03 24.89 7.19
C PHE A 354 2.54 25.32 5.80
N SER A 355 2.79 24.38 4.89
CA SER A 355 3.07 24.69 3.48
C SER A 355 1.83 25.27 2.81
N PRO A 356 1.89 26.44 2.15
CA PRO A 356 0.74 26.97 1.42
C PRO A 356 0.29 26.06 0.25
N ALA A 357 1.22 25.30 -0.34
CA ALA A 357 0.95 24.51 -1.54
C ALA A 357 0.11 23.25 -1.26
N ASP A 358 0.35 22.59 -0.11
CA ASP A 358 -0.17 21.26 0.20
C ASP A 358 -0.21 20.94 1.70
N GLY A 359 -0.04 21.95 2.57
CA GLY A 359 -0.01 21.77 4.00
C GLY A 359 -1.36 21.36 4.60
N ALA A 360 -1.31 20.45 5.57
CA ALA A 360 -2.49 19.95 6.25
C ALA A 360 -3.27 21.03 7.02
N ALA A 361 -2.65 22.18 7.31
CA ALA A 361 -3.26 23.31 7.98
C ALA A 361 -4.17 24.17 7.07
N PHE A 362 -4.09 24.02 5.74
CA PHE A 362 -4.80 24.89 4.79
C PHE A 362 -5.68 24.14 3.80
N HIS A 363 -5.42 22.84 3.58
CA HIS A 363 -6.14 22.04 2.57
C HIS A 363 -7.17 21.12 3.23
N PHE A 364 -8.46 21.47 3.13
CA PHE A 364 -9.57 20.71 3.72
C PHE A 364 -10.71 20.41 2.74
N ASP A 365 -11.23 19.18 2.72
CA ASP A 365 -12.51 18.89 2.07
C ASP A 365 -13.67 19.33 2.95
N VAL A 366 -14.15 20.54 2.70
CA VAL A 366 -15.37 21.12 3.30
C VAL A 366 -16.63 20.86 2.43
N SER A 367 -16.51 20.10 1.33
CA SER A 367 -17.58 19.87 0.34
C SER A 367 -18.69 18.91 0.81
N HIS A 368 -18.65 18.48 2.08
CA HIS A 368 -19.55 17.50 2.69
C HIS A 368 -19.54 16.15 1.94
N GLY A 369 -18.39 15.78 1.36
CA GLY A 369 -18.25 14.53 0.61
C GLY A 369 -19.01 14.49 -0.72
N ARG A 370 -19.50 15.63 -1.22
CA ARG A 370 -20.19 15.72 -2.52
C ARG A 370 -19.25 15.47 -3.70
N ASN A 371 -17.93 15.63 -3.52
CA ASN A 371 -16.94 15.31 -4.53
C ASN A 371 -16.17 14.01 -4.20
N PRO A 372 -16.42 12.90 -4.92
CA PRO A 372 -15.70 11.64 -4.71
C PRO A 372 -14.20 11.72 -5.03
N SER A 373 -13.74 12.69 -5.84
CA SER A 373 -12.32 12.86 -6.14
C SER A 373 -11.51 13.41 -4.96
N TRP A 374 -12.18 13.85 -3.89
CA TRP A 374 -11.59 14.42 -2.68
C TRP A 374 -11.53 13.40 -1.53
N ARG A 375 -11.77 12.12 -1.81
CA ARG A 375 -11.57 11.03 -0.84
C ARG A 375 -10.09 10.99 -0.42
N GLY A 376 -9.86 11.11 0.89
CA GLY A 376 -8.51 11.11 1.47
C GLY A 376 -7.99 12.49 1.85
N LEU A 377 -8.69 13.57 1.50
CA LEU A 377 -8.38 14.90 2.03
C LEU A 377 -8.71 14.99 3.51
N ASN A 378 -7.95 15.82 4.22
CA ASN A 378 -8.28 16.24 5.58
C ASN A 378 -9.70 16.86 5.59
N ARG A 379 -10.65 16.39 6.40
CA ARG A 379 -12.02 16.96 6.43
C ARG A 379 -12.29 17.66 7.73
N LEU A 380 -12.44 18.97 7.65
CA LEU A 380 -13.16 19.75 8.65
C LEU A 380 -14.45 20.22 8.00
N VAL A 381 -15.55 20.15 8.72
CA VAL A 381 -16.84 20.70 8.28
C VAL A 381 -17.23 21.79 9.26
N PHE A 382 -17.99 22.79 8.83
CA PHE A 382 -18.44 23.88 9.71
C PHE A 382 -19.96 23.86 9.80
N THR A 383 -20.50 24.13 10.98
CA THR A 383 -21.92 24.42 11.09
C THR A 383 -22.27 25.67 10.28
N ASP A 384 -23.48 25.73 9.72
CA ASP A 384 -23.95 26.91 8.98
C ASP A 384 -23.87 28.18 9.83
N SER A 385 -24.14 28.07 11.14
CA SER A 385 -24.05 29.18 12.09
C SER A 385 -22.63 29.71 12.22
N TYR A 386 -21.65 28.83 12.43
CA TYR A 386 -20.28 29.26 12.65
C TYR A 386 -19.61 29.72 11.35
N ARG A 387 -19.91 29.07 10.22
CA ARG A 387 -19.53 29.56 8.88
C ARG A 387 -20.04 30.98 8.64
N LYS A 388 -21.32 31.23 8.96
CA LYS A 388 -21.92 32.56 8.81
C LYS A 388 -21.24 33.59 9.72
N GLU A 389 -20.90 33.21 10.94
CA GLU A 389 -20.17 34.08 11.87
C GLU A 389 -18.82 34.53 11.29
N ILE A 390 -18.01 33.60 10.76
CA ILE A 390 -16.71 33.91 10.16
C ILE A 390 -16.88 34.86 8.97
N LEU A 391 -17.82 34.59 8.07
CA LEU A 391 -18.04 35.40 6.87
C LEU A 391 -18.66 36.77 7.18
N GLU A 392 -19.51 36.87 8.20
CA GLU A 392 -20.06 38.17 8.66
C GLU A 392 -18.98 39.08 9.25
N LYS A 393 -17.90 38.53 9.82
CA LYS A 393 -16.75 39.33 10.25
C LYS A 393 -16.02 39.95 9.04
N ALA A 394 -15.91 39.21 7.93
CA ALA A 394 -15.33 39.73 6.69
C ALA A 394 -16.13 40.93 6.14
N GLU A 395 -17.45 40.94 6.32
CA GLU A 395 -18.31 42.06 5.92
C GLU A 395 -18.12 43.31 6.77
N ARG A 396 -17.74 43.15 8.05
CA ARG A 396 -17.55 44.27 8.99
C ARG A 396 -16.18 44.92 8.88
N ASP A 397 -15.16 44.16 8.47
CA ASP A 397 -13.77 44.62 8.51
C ASP A 397 -13.42 45.72 7.47
N GLU A 398 -14.35 46.20 6.64
CA GLU A 398 -14.16 47.25 5.60
C GLU A 398 -12.99 47.03 4.61
N LEU A 399 -12.22 45.94 4.76
CA LEU A 399 -10.90 45.70 4.16
C LEU A 399 -10.95 44.98 2.82
N SER A 400 -12.13 44.55 2.35
CA SER A 400 -12.28 43.75 1.13
C SER A 400 -13.35 44.31 0.20
N GLN A 401 -13.02 44.43 -1.10
CA GLN A 401 -14.02 44.78 -2.10
C GLN A 401 -15.09 43.68 -2.15
N LYS A 402 -16.27 43.97 -2.71
CA LYS A 402 -17.35 42.96 -2.79
C LYS A 402 -16.89 41.68 -3.53
N GLU A 403 -16.06 41.84 -4.55
CA GLU A 403 -15.51 40.72 -5.33
C GLU A 403 -14.63 39.81 -4.48
N ASP A 404 -13.77 40.39 -3.63
CA ASP A 404 -12.91 39.65 -2.70
C ASP A 404 -13.74 38.85 -1.67
N ARG A 405 -14.88 39.40 -1.22
CA ARG A 405 -15.80 38.71 -0.28
C ARG A 405 -16.51 37.53 -0.92
N ASP A 406 -16.99 37.71 -2.15
CA ASP A 406 -17.65 36.64 -2.90
C ASP A 406 -16.64 35.53 -3.24
N GLU A 407 -15.38 35.87 -3.48
CA GLU A 407 -14.29 34.91 -3.68
C GLU A 407 -13.94 34.17 -2.39
N LEU A 408 -13.76 34.89 -1.27
CA LEU A 408 -13.48 34.32 0.04
C LEU A 408 -14.57 33.31 0.46
N ALA A 409 -15.84 33.70 0.33
CA ALA A 409 -16.97 32.81 0.63
C ALA A 409 -17.02 31.57 -0.28
N ARG A 410 -16.58 31.68 -1.55
CA ARG A 410 -16.46 30.53 -2.45
C ARG A 410 -15.27 29.64 -2.07
N LEU A 411 -14.13 30.21 -1.70
CA LEU A 411 -12.97 29.45 -1.25
C LEU A 411 -13.30 28.67 0.03
N PHE A 412 -14.07 29.24 0.95
CA PHE A 412 -14.52 28.54 2.17
C PHE A 412 -15.40 27.30 1.89
N ASP A 413 -15.93 27.14 0.68
CA ASP A 413 -16.65 25.93 0.26
C ASP A 413 -15.71 24.82 -0.24
N TYR A 414 -14.40 25.10 -0.31
CA TYR A 414 -13.38 24.21 -0.86
C TYR A 414 -12.11 24.08 0.00
N GLU A 415 -11.71 25.09 0.77
CA GLU A 415 -10.49 25.13 1.58
C GLU A 415 -10.60 26.16 2.72
N ILE A 416 -9.68 26.11 3.68
CA ILE A 416 -9.53 27.13 4.72
C ILE A 416 -8.23 27.88 4.45
N THR A 417 -8.31 29.20 4.29
CA THR A 417 -7.14 30.04 4.02
C THR A 417 -6.69 30.71 5.30
N GLU A 418 -5.52 31.35 5.27
CA GLU A 418 -5.02 32.13 6.40
C GLU A 418 -5.97 33.29 6.75
N GLU A 419 -6.58 33.93 5.76
CA GLU A 419 -7.59 34.97 5.94
C GLU A 419 -8.82 34.44 6.68
N HIS A 420 -9.27 33.22 6.35
CA HIS A 420 -10.36 32.58 7.07
C HIS A 420 -10.02 32.31 8.53
N LEU A 421 -8.79 31.90 8.83
CA LEU A 421 -8.33 31.70 10.20
C LEU A 421 -8.24 33.02 10.96
N LYS A 422 -7.73 34.09 10.33
CA LYS A 422 -7.71 35.45 10.90
C LYS A 422 -9.11 35.94 11.25
N LEU A 423 -10.08 35.74 10.36
CA LEU A 423 -11.50 36.06 10.62
C LEU A 423 -12.11 35.20 11.74
N ALA A 424 -11.68 33.95 11.86
CA ALA A 424 -11.99 33.09 13.00
C ALA A 424 -11.23 33.47 14.28
N GLU A 425 -10.42 34.54 14.27
CA GLU A 425 -9.56 34.98 15.36
C GLU A 425 -8.56 33.91 15.79
N ILE A 426 -7.99 33.22 14.79
CA ILE A 426 -6.91 32.26 14.91
C ILE A 426 -5.72 32.80 14.10
N ASP A 427 -4.74 33.32 14.82
CA ASP A 427 -3.44 33.68 14.27
C ASP A 427 -2.50 32.49 14.48
N VAL A 428 -2.18 31.79 13.39
CA VAL A 428 -1.37 30.56 13.43
C VAL A 428 0.08 30.85 13.80
N GLU A 429 0.64 31.98 13.35
CA GLU A 429 2.02 32.34 13.67
C GLU A 429 2.15 32.68 15.16
N ASP A 430 1.21 33.47 15.69
CA ASP A 430 1.13 33.78 17.12
C ASP A 430 0.89 32.52 17.95
N LEU A 431 -0.01 31.62 17.51
CA LEU A 431 -0.26 30.35 18.19
C LEU A 431 1.00 29.50 18.24
N LEU A 432 1.69 29.33 17.11
CA LEU A 432 2.93 28.56 17.02
C LEU A 432 4.03 29.15 17.91
N GLY A 433 4.16 30.47 17.96
CA GLY A 433 5.13 31.18 18.81
C GLY A 433 4.84 31.07 20.32
N ARG A 434 3.60 30.74 20.69
CA ARG A 434 3.15 30.59 22.09
C ARG A 434 3.11 29.15 22.59
N ILE A 435 3.26 28.14 21.71
CA ILE A 435 3.29 26.74 22.16
C ILE A 435 4.54 26.51 23.01
N ASP A 436 4.32 26.23 24.30
CA ASP A 436 5.31 25.62 25.17
C ASP A 436 4.96 24.14 25.33
N ILE A 437 5.74 23.25 24.73
CA ILE A 437 5.49 21.80 24.81
C ILE A 437 5.43 21.31 26.26
N SER A 438 6.20 21.91 27.17
CA SER A 438 6.24 21.51 28.57
C SER A 438 4.93 21.81 29.31
N GLU A 439 4.13 22.75 28.81
CA GLU A 439 2.78 23.04 29.33
C GLU A 439 1.70 22.15 28.67
N GLU A 440 1.98 21.62 27.48
CA GLU A 440 1.05 20.76 26.73
C GLU A 440 1.11 19.27 27.10
N CYS A 441 2.11 18.86 27.88
CA CYS A 441 2.33 17.49 28.34
C CYS A 441 2.75 17.49 29.81
N GLU A 442 2.58 16.36 30.51
CA GLU A 442 3.13 16.20 31.87
C GLU A 442 4.65 16.50 31.90
N GLU A 443 5.08 17.28 32.89
CA GLU A 443 6.44 17.81 33.00
C GLU A 443 7.50 16.68 32.98
N GLY A 444 8.53 16.83 32.14
CA GLY A 444 9.63 15.86 31.98
C GLY A 444 9.31 14.63 31.12
N VAL A 445 8.03 14.26 30.95
CA VAL A 445 7.62 13.09 30.16
C VAL A 445 7.92 13.27 28.67
N TYR A 446 7.74 14.50 28.16
CA TYR A 446 8.00 14.80 26.76
C TYR A 446 9.49 14.64 26.38
N GLU A 447 10.40 15.28 27.13
CA GLU A 447 11.82 15.31 26.79
C GLU A 447 12.47 13.91 26.88
N GLU A 448 12.07 13.11 27.86
CA GLU A 448 12.52 11.71 27.94
C GLU A 448 12.00 10.90 26.75
N ARG A 449 10.71 11.02 26.43
CA ARG A 449 10.08 10.24 25.37
C ARG A 449 10.54 10.62 23.97
N ILE A 450 10.73 11.92 23.69
CA ILE A 450 11.19 12.39 22.39
C ILE A 450 12.61 11.90 22.12
N GLU A 451 13.45 11.89 23.16
CA GLU A 451 14.84 11.41 23.08
C GLU A 451 14.90 9.90 22.89
N GLU A 452 14.08 9.12 23.60
CA GLU A 452 13.96 7.67 23.39
C GLU A 452 13.54 7.35 21.95
N ILE A 453 12.54 8.07 21.42
CA ILE A 453 12.08 7.92 20.04
C ILE A 453 13.20 8.26 19.07
N ARG A 454 13.90 9.38 19.29
CA ARG A 454 15.02 9.81 18.45
C ARG A 454 16.11 8.75 18.39
N GLN A 455 16.56 8.24 19.53
CA GLN A 455 17.57 7.17 19.62
C GLN A 455 17.12 5.90 18.88
N THR A 456 15.86 5.49 19.06
CA THR A 456 15.30 4.33 18.36
C THR A 456 15.28 4.53 16.84
N LEU A 457 14.95 5.74 16.38
CA LEU A 457 14.89 6.08 14.96
C LEU A 457 16.29 6.24 14.35
N GLU A 458 17.30 6.67 15.10
CA GLU A 458 18.70 6.78 14.63
C GLU A 458 19.29 5.43 14.22
N GLU A 459 18.83 4.32 14.82
CA GLU A 459 19.23 2.96 14.42
C GLU A 459 18.60 2.52 13.08
N LYS A 460 17.74 3.35 12.49
CA LYS A 460 17.01 3.07 11.26
C LYS A 460 17.33 4.14 10.22
N ARG A 461 17.16 3.77 8.95
CA ARG A 461 17.19 4.74 7.85
C ARG A 461 15.79 5.32 7.66
N GLY A 462 15.67 6.64 7.74
CA GLY A 462 14.41 7.35 7.46
C GLY A 462 14.18 7.48 5.97
N ARG A 463 12.92 7.45 5.51
CA ARG A 463 12.60 7.78 4.11
C ARG A 463 13.01 9.23 3.86
N PHE A 464 13.57 9.51 2.69
CA PHE A 464 14.03 10.84 2.31
C PHE A 464 13.47 11.23 0.94
N ILE A 465 12.89 12.43 0.85
CA ILE A 465 12.32 12.95 -0.40
C ILE A 465 13.42 13.70 -1.17
N LEU A 466 14.27 12.94 -1.87
CA LEU A 466 15.35 13.51 -2.67
C LEU A 466 14.83 14.22 -3.93
N LEU A 467 13.89 13.57 -4.62
CA LEU A 467 13.23 14.07 -5.82
C LEU A 467 11.73 14.20 -5.53
N ARG A 468 11.15 15.37 -5.80
CA ARG A 468 9.71 15.59 -5.60
C ARG A 468 8.89 14.60 -6.41
N THR A 469 7.81 14.09 -5.84
CA THR A 469 6.90 13.13 -6.50
C THR A 469 6.36 13.67 -7.83
N THR A 470 6.08 14.97 -7.94
CA THR A 470 5.67 15.62 -9.20
C THR A 470 6.75 15.57 -10.29
N SER A 471 8.03 15.67 -9.91
CA SER A 471 9.15 15.49 -10.84
C SER A 471 9.30 14.02 -11.26
N LEU A 472 9.15 13.09 -10.32
CA LEU A 472 9.24 11.65 -10.62
C LEU A 472 8.08 11.16 -11.49
N THR A 473 6.86 11.63 -11.25
CA THR A 473 5.67 11.27 -12.04
C THR A 473 5.71 11.81 -13.46
N THR A 474 6.43 12.90 -13.71
CA THR A 474 6.64 13.44 -15.07
C THR A 474 7.80 12.75 -15.80
N LEU A 475 8.84 12.32 -15.07
CA LEU A 475 9.99 11.60 -15.61
C LEU A 475 9.67 10.12 -15.90
N SER A 476 9.08 9.41 -14.94
CA SER A 476 8.90 7.95 -14.98
C SER A 476 8.20 7.44 -16.25
N PRO A 477 7.12 8.07 -16.78
CA PRO A 477 6.49 7.64 -18.04
C PRO A 477 7.40 7.70 -19.27
N ARG A 478 8.51 8.43 -19.21
CA ARG A 478 9.45 8.66 -20.33
C ARG A 478 10.72 7.82 -20.24
N VAL A 479 10.90 7.07 -19.15
CA VAL A 479 12.09 6.25 -18.93
C VAL A 479 11.82 4.82 -19.42
N ASP A 480 12.53 4.42 -20.49
CA ASP A 480 12.65 3.02 -20.88
C ASP A 480 13.97 2.46 -20.27
N PRO A 481 13.90 1.56 -19.27
CA PRO A 481 15.06 1.01 -18.59
C PRO A 481 15.98 0.19 -19.50
N ALA A 482 15.53 -0.21 -20.69
CA ALA A 482 16.35 -0.86 -21.71
C ALA A 482 17.13 0.15 -22.58
N GLN A 483 16.82 1.44 -22.51
CA GLN A 483 17.41 2.50 -23.31
C GLN A 483 18.30 3.42 -22.45
N GLU A 484 19.61 3.36 -22.66
CA GLU A 484 20.61 4.05 -21.84
C GLU A 484 20.44 5.59 -21.83
N ASN A 485 20.02 6.18 -22.94
CA ASN A 485 19.79 7.63 -23.04
C ASN A 485 18.68 8.13 -22.12
N THR A 486 17.60 7.35 -21.94
CA THR A 486 16.49 7.75 -21.05
C THR A 486 16.85 7.56 -19.58
N MET A 487 17.62 6.50 -19.27
CA MET A 487 18.16 6.26 -17.93
C MET A 487 19.14 7.35 -17.51
N LYS A 488 20.00 7.82 -18.42
CA LYS A 488 20.97 8.87 -18.14
C LYS A 488 20.31 10.15 -17.61
N ALA A 489 19.20 10.57 -18.20
CA ALA A 489 18.50 11.78 -17.75
C ALA A 489 18.01 11.67 -16.30
N PHE A 490 17.56 10.50 -15.86
CA PHE A 490 17.19 10.25 -14.47
C PHE A 490 18.42 10.28 -13.55
N LEU A 491 19.51 9.62 -13.95
CA LEU A 491 20.75 9.57 -13.16
C LEU A 491 21.37 10.97 -12.97
N ASP A 492 21.40 11.78 -14.03
CA ASP A 492 21.87 13.17 -13.99
C ASP A 492 20.99 14.00 -13.03
N ALA A 493 19.66 13.89 -13.12
CA ALA A 493 18.74 14.61 -12.22
C ALA A 493 18.89 14.18 -10.75
N MET A 494 19.15 12.90 -10.50
CA MET A 494 19.42 12.40 -9.16
C MET A 494 20.75 12.91 -8.61
N LYS A 495 21.82 12.90 -9.43
CA LYS A 495 23.12 13.47 -9.04
C LYS A 495 23.00 14.94 -8.67
N ASP A 496 22.35 15.73 -9.52
CA ASP A 496 22.07 17.15 -9.28
C ASP A 496 21.29 17.35 -7.96
N ALA A 497 20.32 16.49 -7.66
CA ALA A 497 19.55 16.55 -6.42
C ALA A 497 20.40 16.21 -5.19
N VAL A 498 21.26 15.18 -5.25
CA VAL A 498 22.17 14.82 -4.16
C VAL A 498 23.12 15.98 -3.85
N GLU A 499 23.73 16.56 -4.89
CA GLU A 499 24.68 17.66 -4.77
C GLU A 499 24.01 18.96 -4.29
N LYS A 500 22.77 19.24 -4.72
CA LYS A 500 21.98 20.38 -4.22
C LYS A 500 21.66 20.25 -2.74
N GLN A 501 21.50 19.01 -2.26
CA GLN A 501 21.40 18.70 -0.84
C GLN A 501 22.78 18.65 -0.16
N GLN A 502 23.85 19.19 -0.75
CA GLN A 502 25.19 19.27 -0.15
C GLN A 502 25.81 17.91 0.21
N PHE A 503 25.35 16.82 -0.39
CA PHE A 503 26.00 15.52 -0.31
C PHE A 503 26.99 15.35 -1.46
N THR A 504 28.09 14.64 -1.22
CA THR A 504 28.99 14.21 -2.29
C THR A 504 28.40 12.99 -2.96
N PHE A 505 28.06 13.09 -4.25
CA PHE A 505 27.55 11.95 -5.01
C PHE A 505 28.63 10.88 -5.21
N HIS A 506 28.30 9.61 -4.98
CA HIS A 506 29.24 8.50 -5.12
C HIS A 506 29.25 7.93 -6.55
N ASP A 507 30.04 8.55 -7.43
CA ASP A 507 30.23 8.07 -8.81
C ASP A 507 30.79 6.63 -8.86
N ASP A 508 31.53 6.19 -7.85
CA ASP A 508 32.06 4.82 -7.75
C ASP A 508 30.95 3.75 -7.67
N ASN A 509 29.74 4.14 -7.24
CA ASN A 509 28.57 3.25 -7.15
C ASN A 509 27.64 3.35 -8.36
N LEU A 510 27.98 4.14 -9.39
CA LEU A 510 27.08 4.46 -10.50
C LEU A 510 26.48 3.24 -11.20
N ASP A 511 27.23 2.14 -11.30
CA ASP A 511 26.73 0.89 -11.91
C ASP A 511 25.63 0.23 -11.06
N GLN A 512 25.79 0.20 -9.74
CA GLN A 512 24.79 -0.33 -8.81
C GLN A 512 23.55 0.56 -8.78
N ILE A 513 23.76 1.88 -8.77
CA ILE A 513 22.70 2.89 -8.83
C ILE A 513 21.88 2.72 -10.11
N ARG A 514 22.55 2.57 -11.26
CA ARG A 514 21.90 2.35 -12.56
C ARG A 514 21.06 1.06 -12.55
N GLU A 515 21.60 -0.02 -12.00
CA GLU A 515 20.88 -1.29 -11.94
C GLU A 515 19.66 -1.21 -11.02
N GLN A 516 19.78 -0.56 -9.86
CA GLN A 516 18.65 -0.33 -8.97
C GLN A 516 17.55 0.51 -9.64
N ALA A 517 17.94 1.57 -10.36
CA ALA A 517 17.02 2.39 -11.14
C ALA A 517 16.30 1.56 -12.21
N ARG A 518 17.03 0.69 -12.93
CA ARG A 518 16.42 -0.21 -13.93
C ARG A 518 15.38 -1.13 -13.31
N VAL A 519 15.67 -1.70 -12.13
CA VAL A 519 14.71 -2.55 -11.40
C VAL A 519 13.41 -1.78 -11.13
N ASP A 520 13.51 -0.58 -10.57
CA ASP A 520 12.32 0.22 -10.23
C ASP A 520 11.53 0.62 -11.48
N PHE A 521 12.20 1.06 -12.55
CA PHE A 521 11.52 1.43 -13.80
C PHE A 521 10.91 0.24 -14.54
N PHE A 522 11.52 -0.95 -14.48
CA PHE A 522 10.89 -2.18 -15.00
C PHE A 522 9.63 -2.53 -14.20
N ASN A 523 9.62 -2.25 -12.90
CA ASN A 523 8.45 -2.48 -12.04
C ASN A 523 7.41 -1.35 -12.09
N ARG A 524 7.72 -0.23 -12.76
CA ARG A 524 6.93 1.02 -12.73
C ARG A 524 6.75 1.57 -11.32
N ASP A 525 7.77 1.35 -10.49
CA ASP A 525 7.84 1.86 -9.12
C ASP A 525 8.34 3.31 -9.11
N ILE A 526 7.92 4.04 -8.09
CA ILE A 526 8.50 5.33 -7.74
C ILE A 526 9.77 5.06 -6.92
N PRO A 527 10.95 5.58 -7.34
CA PRO A 527 12.19 5.45 -6.60
C PRO A 527 12.06 5.90 -5.14
N VAL A 528 12.63 5.11 -4.22
CA VAL A 528 12.61 5.40 -2.78
C VAL A 528 14.03 5.61 -2.28
N PHE A 529 14.24 6.74 -1.61
CA PHE A 529 15.52 7.11 -1.02
C PHE A 529 15.43 7.08 0.50
N TYR A 530 16.58 6.83 1.12
CA TYR A 530 16.71 6.77 2.56
C TYR A 530 17.88 7.63 3.03
N TYR A 531 17.73 8.19 4.22
CA TYR A 531 18.78 8.90 4.93
C TYR A 531 19.14 8.14 6.21
N ASP A 532 20.43 8.00 6.44
CA ASP A 532 21.02 7.41 7.63
C ASP A 532 21.67 8.54 8.45
N SER A 533 21.04 8.90 9.56
CA SER A 533 21.47 10.05 10.38
C SER A 533 22.79 9.82 11.09
N GLN A 534 23.08 8.58 11.50
CA GLN A 534 24.31 8.22 12.19
C GLN A 534 25.53 8.35 11.28
N THR A 535 25.40 7.90 10.02
CA THR A 535 26.50 7.92 9.05
C THR A 535 26.45 9.14 8.12
N SER A 536 25.41 9.97 8.21
CA SER A 536 25.16 11.10 7.30
C SER A 536 25.24 10.68 5.82
N CYS A 537 24.61 9.55 5.50
CA CYS A 537 24.63 8.92 4.18
C CYS A 537 23.23 8.87 3.56
N LEU A 538 23.17 9.06 2.25
CA LEU A 538 21.98 8.88 1.42
C LEU A 538 22.07 7.56 0.66
N TYR A 539 20.97 6.84 0.64
CA TYR A 539 20.82 5.57 -0.05
C TYR A 539 19.67 5.62 -1.04
N TYR A 540 19.85 4.99 -2.20
CA TYR A 540 18.77 4.57 -3.08
C TYR A 540 18.50 3.09 -2.81
N GLN A 541 17.41 2.81 -2.08
CA GLN A 541 17.20 1.53 -1.41
C GLN A 541 18.43 1.15 -0.55
N ASP A 542 19.22 0.17 -0.96
CA ASP A 542 20.42 -0.27 -0.25
C ASP A 542 21.73 0.23 -0.88
N VAL A 543 21.66 0.97 -1.99
CA VAL A 543 22.84 1.48 -2.69
C VAL A 543 23.21 2.86 -2.17
N LEU A 544 24.43 3.02 -1.66
CA LEU A 544 24.95 4.33 -1.21
C LEU A 544 25.08 5.28 -2.40
N ILE A 545 24.37 6.41 -2.36
CA ILE A 545 24.36 7.41 -3.45
C ILE A 545 25.03 8.73 -3.06
N GLY A 546 25.03 9.07 -1.77
CA GLY A 546 25.64 10.32 -1.31
C GLY A 546 26.14 10.22 0.13
N SER A 547 27.18 10.98 0.47
CA SER A 547 27.63 11.15 1.86
C SER A 547 28.02 12.59 2.13
N ARG A 548 27.84 13.04 3.38
CA ARG A 548 28.45 14.26 3.89
C ARG A 548 29.66 13.85 4.73
N SER A 549 30.77 14.57 4.59
CA SER A 549 31.76 14.56 5.65
C SER A 549 31.04 15.07 6.90
N LEU A 550 31.02 14.28 7.98
CA LEU A 550 30.71 14.77 9.32
C LEU A 550 31.72 15.88 9.60
N GLN A 551 31.43 17.10 9.16
CA GLN A 551 32.08 18.26 9.74
C GLN A 551 31.73 18.18 11.21
N GLU A 552 32.76 18.16 12.06
CA GLU A 552 32.62 18.22 13.51
C GLU A 552 31.57 19.28 13.81
N SER A 553 30.35 18.84 14.13
CA SER A 553 29.27 19.73 14.48
C SER A 553 29.73 20.37 15.79
N THR A 554 30.26 21.58 15.67
CA THR A 554 30.46 22.46 16.81
C THR A 554 29.10 22.59 17.47
N SER A 555 28.97 21.94 18.63
CA SER A 555 27.86 22.04 19.57
C SER A 555 27.31 23.46 19.61
N ALA A 556 26.05 23.62 19.21
CA ALA A 556 25.22 24.78 19.52
C ALA A 556 24.24 24.37 20.62
#